data_AF-A0AAF0Q2E1-F1
#
_entry.id   AF-A0AAF0Q2E1-F1
#
_cell.length_a   1.000
_cell.length_b   1.000
_cell.length_c   1.000
_cell.angle_alpha   90.00
_cell.angle_beta   90.00
_cell.angle_gamma   90.00
#
_symmetry.space_group_name_H-M   'P 1'
#
loop_
_entity.id
_entity.type
_entity.pdbx_description
1 polymer ?
#
loop_
_entity_poly.entity_id
_entity_poly.type
_entity_poly.pdbx_seq_one_letter_code
_entity_poly.pdbx_strand_id
1 'polypeptide(L)'
;MQKEEAQLFHAFLKFDGASKGNPGLAGAGAVLRAVDGSVVYWLREGLGFATNNVAEYRGVILGLKYALEKALPEHCGSDGFGRTPNVEVGQQNVGLQFRESGKTTNQNMVELSKTVEEVKDQFMSFHIIHVERELNTEADMLANLAVLLNRMLTFADGETQVEST
;
A
#
# COMPACT_ATOMS: atom_id res chain seq x y z
N MET A 1 -13.62 -35.51 -9.28
CA MET A 1 -12.79 -34.31 -9.37
C MET A 1 -13.49 -33.22 -8.58
N GLN A 2 -13.09 -33.03 -7.33
CA GLN A 2 -13.55 -31.87 -6.55
C GLN A 2 -12.90 -30.64 -7.20
N LYS A 3 -13.69 -29.64 -7.55
CA LYS A 3 -13.15 -28.35 -7.97
C LYS A 3 -12.49 -27.75 -6.72
N GLU A 4 -11.18 -27.53 -6.80
CA GLU A 4 -10.42 -26.78 -5.81
C GLU A 4 -11.00 -25.37 -5.72
N GLU A 5 -11.70 -25.06 -4.63
CA GLU A 5 -12.09 -23.68 -4.34
C GLU A 5 -10.83 -22.92 -3.93
N ALA A 6 -10.28 -22.14 -4.85
CA ALA A 6 -9.24 -21.18 -4.52
C ALA A 6 -9.76 -20.29 -3.38
N GLN A 7 -9.11 -20.37 -2.22
CA GLN A 7 -9.51 -19.60 -1.07
C GLN A 7 -9.17 -18.13 -1.36
N LEU A 8 -10.19 -17.29 -1.47
CA LEU A 8 -10.03 -15.87 -1.82
C LEU A 8 -9.52 -15.09 -0.61
N PHE A 9 -8.44 -14.32 -0.77
CA PHE A 9 -8.03 -13.32 0.21
C PHE A 9 -8.64 -11.99 -0.20
N HIS A 10 -9.67 -11.52 0.51
CA HIS A 10 -10.24 -10.19 0.29
C HIS A 10 -9.78 -9.26 1.41
N ALA A 11 -9.13 -8.14 1.05
CA ALA A 11 -8.71 -7.13 2.00
C ALA A 11 -9.07 -5.71 1.56
N PHE A 12 -9.22 -4.81 2.54
CA PHE A 12 -9.33 -3.37 2.36
C PHE A 12 -7.98 -2.71 2.65
N LEU A 13 -7.47 -1.94 1.70
CA LEU A 13 -6.24 -1.17 1.85
C LEU A 13 -6.57 0.32 1.99
N LYS A 14 -6.16 0.93 3.10
CA LYS A 14 -6.10 2.39 3.28
C LYS A 14 -4.65 2.84 3.22
N PHE A 15 -4.36 4.00 2.65
CA PHE A 15 -3.00 4.55 2.61
C PHE A 15 -3.02 6.07 2.65
N ASP A 16 -1.88 6.66 2.99
CA ASP A 16 -1.66 8.09 2.93
C ASP A 16 -0.16 8.42 2.79
N GLY A 17 0.13 9.66 2.41
CA GLY A 17 1.48 10.22 2.34
C GLY A 17 1.58 11.54 3.08
N ALA A 18 2.69 11.74 3.79
CA ALA A 18 2.97 12.98 4.50
C ALA A 18 4.33 13.54 4.06
N SER A 19 4.38 14.86 3.82
CA SER A 19 5.62 15.59 3.57
C SER A 19 5.66 16.91 4.34
N LYS A 20 6.72 17.15 5.11
CA LYS A 20 6.95 18.38 5.90
C LYS A 20 7.65 19.43 5.03
N GLY A 21 6.86 20.05 4.16
CA GLY A 21 7.30 20.84 3.00
C GLY A 21 6.95 20.10 1.69
N ASN A 22 6.92 20.78 0.55
CA ASN A 22 6.59 20.11 -0.73
C ASN A 22 7.53 20.58 -1.87
N PRO A 23 8.73 19.98 -2.00
CA PRO A 23 9.24 18.81 -1.29
C PRO A 23 9.75 19.07 0.14
N GLY A 24 9.80 18.03 0.97
CA GLY A 24 10.20 18.08 2.39
C GLY A 24 10.54 16.68 2.94
N LEU A 25 10.85 16.57 4.25
CA LEU A 25 10.96 15.26 4.89
C LEU A 25 9.62 14.53 4.82
N ALA A 26 9.64 13.27 4.38
CA ALA A 26 8.45 12.58 3.95
C ALA A 26 8.36 11.15 4.46
N GLY A 27 7.13 10.68 4.61
CA GLY A 27 6.77 9.35 5.06
C GLY A 27 5.50 8.85 4.40
N ALA A 28 5.40 7.53 4.24
CA ALA A 28 4.24 6.83 3.71
C ALA A 28 3.61 5.95 4.78
N GLY A 29 2.28 5.82 4.76
CA GLY A 29 1.52 4.97 5.67
C GLY A 29 0.48 4.15 4.92
N ALA A 30 0.25 2.91 5.37
CA ALA A 30 -0.78 2.03 4.86
C ALA A 30 -1.35 1.12 5.96
N VAL A 31 -2.64 0.78 5.84
CA VAL A 31 -3.35 -0.14 6.74
C VAL A 31 -4.10 -1.14 5.89
N LEU A 32 -3.80 -2.42 6.10
CA LEU A 32 -4.48 -3.54 5.45
C LEU A 32 -5.48 -4.17 6.43
N ARG A 33 -6.75 -4.28 6.03
CA ARG A 33 -7.84 -4.84 6.86
C ARG A 33 -8.49 -6.03 6.16
N ALA A 34 -8.96 -7.00 6.93
CA ALA A 34 -9.78 -8.08 6.40
C ALA A 34 -11.24 -7.61 6.21
N VAL A 35 -12.05 -8.45 5.57
CA VAL A 35 -13.47 -8.13 5.27
C VAL A 35 -14.31 -7.90 6.53
N ASP A 36 -13.95 -8.56 7.64
CA ASP A 36 -14.59 -8.36 8.95
C ASP A 36 -14.19 -7.04 9.63
N GLY A 37 -13.33 -6.25 8.99
CA GLY A 37 -12.82 -4.97 9.47
C GLY A 37 -11.63 -5.10 10.42
N SER A 38 -11.18 -6.31 10.77
CA SER A 38 -9.98 -6.50 11.59
C SER A 38 -8.73 -5.98 10.86
N VAL A 39 -7.78 -5.40 11.60
CA VAL A 39 -6.52 -4.98 11.01
C VAL A 39 -5.62 -6.19 10.83
N VAL A 40 -5.20 -6.42 9.60
CA VAL A 40 -4.19 -7.43 9.26
C VAL A 40 -2.80 -6.82 9.50
N TYR A 41 -2.56 -5.61 8.97
CA TYR A 41 -1.25 -4.96 9.09
C TYR A 41 -1.32 -3.44 9.16
N TRP A 42 -0.33 -2.88 9.87
CA TRP A 42 -0.01 -1.46 9.93
C TRP A 42 1.38 -1.26 9.32
N LEU A 43 1.46 -0.48 8.25
CA LEU A 43 2.64 -0.34 7.43
C LEU A 43 3.07 1.11 7.38
N ARG A 44 4.38 1.35 7.49
CA ARG A 44 4.94 2.68 7.32
C ARG A 44 6.34 2.62 6.73
N GLU A 45 6.67 3.63 5.94
CA GLU A 45 7.96 3.73 5.27
C GLU A 45 8.50 5.16 5.35
N GLY A 46 9.73 5.33 5.83
CA GLY A 46 10.46 6.59 5.74
C GLY A 46 10.92 6.83 4.30
N LEU A 47 10.69 8.02 3.76
CA LEU A 47 11.02 8.32 2.35
C LEU A 47 12.19 9.30 2.19
N GLY A 48 12.72 9.82 3.29
CA GLY A 48 13.72 10.89 3.25
C GLY A 48 13.09 12.18 2.71
N PHE A 49 13.68 12.79 1.67
CA PHE A 49 13.19 14.04 1.12
C PHE A 49 12.35 13.80 -0.16
N ALA A 50 11.06 14.07 -0.11
CA ALA A 50 10.13 13.81 -1.23
C ALA A 50 8.99 14.85 -1.29
N THR A 51 8.19 14.83 -2.35
CA THR A 51 6.93 15.58 -2.42
C THR A 51 5.80 14.80 -1.79
N ASN A 52 4.69 15.48 -1.47
CA ASN A 52 3.50 14.80 -0.93
C ASN A 52 2.97 13.73 -1.91
N ASN A 53 2.91 14.05 -3.19
CA ASN A 53 2.44 13.12 -4.21
C ASN A 53 3.31 11.86 -4.28
N VAL A 54 4.64 12.01 -4.21
CA VAL A 54 5.54 10.83 -4.15
C VAL A 54 5.24 10.01 -2.89
N ALA A 55 5.00 10.66 -1.75
CA ALA A 55 4.68 9.97 -0.50
C ALA A 55 3.38 9.16 -0.59
N GLU A 56 2.33 9.71 -1.19
CA GLU A 56 1.05 9.02 -1.37
C GLU A 56 1.18 7.81 -2.32
N TYR A 57 1.89 7.96 -3.45
CA TYR A 57 2.18 6.84 -4.36
C TYR A 57 2.95 5.73 -3.64
N ARG A 58 3.90 6.09 -2.77
CA ARG A 58 4.64 5.10 -1.98
C ARG A 58 3.76 4.41 -0.95
N GLY A 59 2.81 5.11 -0.33
CA GLY A 59 1.82 4.53 0.58
C GLY A 59 0.98 3.44 -0.09
N VAL A 60 0.46 3.69 -1.30
CA VAL A 60 -0.32 2.67 -2.00
C VAL A 60 0.54 1.49 -2.47
N ILE A 61 1.74 1.75 -3.01
CA ILE A 61 2.66 0.67 -3.44
C ILE A 61 3.03 -0.21 -2.24
N LEU A 62 3.33 0.41 -1.10
CA LEU A 62 3.65 -0.29 0.15
C LEU A 62 2.54 -1.25 0.55
N GLY A 63 1.30 -0.75 0.62
CA GLY A 63 0.15 -1.56 0.97
C GLY A 63 -0.14 -2.70 0.00
N LEU A 64 -0.06 -2.44 -1.31
CA LEU A 64 -0.36 -3.43 -2.34
C LEU A 64 0.69 -4.54 -2.40
N LYS A 65 1.98 -4.20 -2.35
CA LYS A 65 3.04 -5.20 -2.31
C LYS A 65 2.87 -6.14 -1.11
N TYR A 66 2.53 -5.58 0.05
CA TYR A 66 2.32 -6.38 1.24
C TYR A 66 1.05 -7.25 1.15
N ALA A 67 -0.03 -6.74 0.56
CA ALA A 67 -1.23 -7.54 0.31
C ALA A 67 -0.94 -8.73 -0.62
N LEU A 68 -0.08 -8.57 -1.63
CA LEU A 68 0.37 -9.67 -2.50
C LEU A 68 1.22 -10.68 -1.73
N GLU A 69 2.22 -10.22 -0.97
CA GLU A 69 3.10 -11.10 -0.18
C GLU A 69 2.31 -12.01 0.77
N LYS A 70 1.26 -11.47 1.40
CA LYS A 70 0.43 -12.23 2.34
C LYS A 70 -0.58 -13.16 1.68
N ALA A 71 -0.81 -13.02 0.38
CA ALA A 71 -1.59 -13.97 -0.39
C ALA A 71 -0.76 -15.18 -0.86
N LEU A 72 0.58 -15.13 -0.70
CA LEU A 72 1.45 -16.24 -1.07
C LEU A 72 1.24 -17.47 -0.15
N PRO A 73 1.42 -18.70 -0.68
CA PRO A 73 1.19 -19.94 0.06
C PRO A 73 1.96 -20.03 1.38
N GLU A 74 3.20 -19.55 1.40
CA GLU A 74 4.08 -19.55 2.58
C GLU A 74 3.55 -18.73 3.76
N HIS A 75 2.64 -17.78 3.49
CA HIS A 75 2.01 -16.92 4.49
C HIS A 75 0.53 -17.28 4.71
N CYS A 76 -0.03 -18.19 3.89
CA CYS A 76 -1.43 -18.61 3.93
C CYS A 76 -1.58 -19.93 4.70
N GLY A 77 -1.56 -19.88 6.03
CA GLY A 77 -2.07 -20.96 6.89
C GLY A 77 -1.42 -22.35 6.71
N SER A 78 -1.99 -23.35 7.38
CA SER A 78 -1.42 -24.71 7.46
C SER A 78 -1.76 -25.61 6.27
N ASP A 79 -2.58 -25.15 5.31
CA ASP A 79 -2.97 -25.95 4.15
C ASP A 79 -1.97 -25.86 2.99
N GLY A 80 -1.04 -24.88 3.02
CA GLY A 80 0.05 -24.77 2.07
C GLY A 80 -0.39 -24.34 0.66
N PHE A 81 -1.62 -23.85 0.52
CA PHE A 81 -2.14 -23.34 -0.76
C PHE A 81 -2.12 -21.81 -0.77
N GLY A 82 -1.59 -21.25 -1.86
CA GLY A 82 -1.65 -19.81 -2.11
C GLY A 82 -3.10 -19.37 -2.25
N ARG A 83 -3.41 -18.19 -1.71
CA ARG A 83 -4.71 -17.56 -1.91
C ARG A 83 -4.63 -16.65 -3.12
N THR A 84 -5.71 -16.58 -3.90
CA THR A 84 -5.76 -15.55 -4.93
C THR A 84 -6.17 -14.23 -4.29
N PRO A 85 -5.33 -13.17 -4.36
CA PRO A 85 -5.63 -11.91 -3.71
C PRO A 85 -6.67 -11.10 -4.48
N ASN A 86 -7.66 -10.61 -3.74
CA ASN A 86 -8.58 -9.56 -4.09
C ASN A 86 -8.35 -8.39 -3.12
N VAL A 87 -8.19 -7.18 -3.63
CA VAL A 87 -8.01 -6.01 -2.78
C VAL A 87 -8.94 -4.88 -3.19
N GLU A 88 -9.66 -4.34 -2.21
CA GLU A 88 -10.38 -3.08 -2.34
C GLU A 88 -9.50 -1.98 -1.75
N VAL A 89 -9.09 -1.02 -2.57
CA VAL A 89 -8.21 0.08 -2.18
C VAL A 89 -9.05 1.33 -1.89
N GLY A 90 -9.11 1.71 -0.62
CA GLY A 90 -9.63 2.99 -0.19
C GLY A 90 -8.61 4.11 -0.39
N GLN A 91 -9.00 5.12 -1.16
CA GLN A 91 -8.20 6.31 -1.46
C GLN A 91 -8.86 7.55 -0.88
N GLN A 92 -8.15 8.29 -0.06
CA GLN A 92 -8.68 9.51 0.53
C GLN A 92 -8.65 10.71 -0.44
N ASN A 93 -7.65 10.77 -1.33
CA ASN A 93 -7.39 12.00 -2.08
C ASN A 93 -7.79 11.85 -3.55
N VAL A 94 -8.75 12.68 -3.99
CA VAL A 94 -9.13 12.90 -5.40
C VAL A 94 -7.94 13.44 -6.24
N GLY A 95 -6.82 13.80 -5.59
CA GLY A 95 -5.56 14.23 -6.20
C GLY A 95 -4.73 13.09 -6.80
N LEU A 96 -4.77 11.88 -6.22
CA LEU A 96 -4.35 10.66 -6.92
C LEU A 96 -5.51 10.18 -7.78
N GLN A 97 -5.78 10.92 -8.85
CA GLN A 97 -6.23 10.21 -10.04
C GLN A 97 -5.00 9.41 -10.48
N PHE A 98 -5.04 8.08 -10.38
CA PHE A 98 -4.08 7.23 -11.10
C PHE A 98 -4.17 7.64 -12.56
N ARG A 99 -3.31 8.56 -12.94
CA ARG A 99 -3.19 9.02 -14.30
C ARG A 99 -2.36 7.95 -14.96
N GLU A 100 -2.93 7.37 -16.02
CA GLU A 100 -2.19 6.53 -16.95
C GLU A 100 -0.80 7.15 -17.16
N SER A 101 0.22 6.31 -17.05
CA SER A 101 1.64 6.70 -17.16
C SER A 101 1.93 7.68 -18.33
N GLY A 102 1.13 7.65 -19.41
CA GLY A 102 1.21 8.58 -20.54
C GLY A 102 0.74 10.03 -20.32
N LYS A 103 0.16 10.40 -19.16
CA LYS A 103 -0.40 11.75 -18.89
C LYS A 103 0.45 12.60 -17.93
N THR A 104 1.63 12.13 -17.52
CA THR A 104 2.52 12.84 -16.58
C THR A 104 3.90 13.04 -17.21
N THR A 105 4.45 14.27 -17.13
CA THR A 105 5.75 14.63 -17.70
C THR A 105 6.94 14.43 -16.75
N ASN A 106 6.70 14.19 -15.45
CA ASN A 106 7.75 13.92 -14.47
C ASN A 106 8.08 12.42 -14.44
N GLN A 107 9.30 12.05 -14.84
CA GLN A 107 9.75 10.66 -14.94
C GLN A 107 9.55 9.86 -13.65
N ASN A 108 9.81 10.43 -12.47
CA ASN A 108 9.59 9.73 -11.20
C ASN A 108 8.11 9.36 -10.98
N MET A 109 7.19 10.23 -11.38
CA MET A 109 5.76 9.97 -11.25
C MET A 109 5.27 8.95 -12.27
N VAL A 110 5.89 8.91 -13.46
CA VAL A 110 5.62 7.88 -14.48
C VAL A 110 6.03 6.51 -13.95
N GLU A 111 7.22 6.39 -13.35
CA GLU A 111 7.72 5.14 -12.76
C GLU A 111 6.86 4.65 -11.60
N LEU A 112 6.43 5.55 -10.70
CA LEU A 112 5.55 5.21 -9.59
C LEU A 112 4.16 4.77 -10.08
N SER A 113 3.61 5.46 -11.09
CA SER A 113 2.33 5.06 -11.70
C SER A 113 2.43 3.69 -12.36
N LYS A 114 3.50 3.46 -13.14
CA LYS A 114 3.80 2.15 -13.76
C LYS A 114 3.93 1.05 -12.71
N THR A 115 4.60 1.32 -11.60
CA THR A 115 4.73 0.36 -10.50
C THR A 115 3.37 0.00 -9.90
N VAL A 116 2.47 0.97 -9.73
CA VAL A 116 1.11 0.68 -9.25
C VAL A 116 0.33 -0.14 -10.27
N GLU A 117 0.42 0.20 -11.57
CA GLU A 117 -0.20 -0.58 -12.65
C GLU A 117 0.30 -2.04 -12.65
N GLU A 118 1.62 -2.27 -12.58
CA GLU A 118 2.24 -3.60 -12.55
C GLU A 118 1.84 -4.42 -11.31
N VAL A 119 1.71 -3.76 -10.15
CA VAL A 119 1.31 -4.42 -8.90
C VAL A 119 -0.20 -4.70 -8.92
N LYS A 120 -1.00 -3.77 -9.46
CA LYS A 120 -2.45 -3.93 -9.62
C LYS A 120 -2.80 -5.14 -10.49
N ASP A 121 -2.07 -5.34 -11.59
CA ASP A 121 -2.35 -6.43 -12.54
C ASP A 121 -2.12 -7.84 -11.97
N GLN A 122 -1.54 -7.94 -10.76
CA GLN A 122 -1.38 -9.20 -10.04
C GLN A 122 -2.61 -9.58 -9.19
N PHE A 123 -3.57 -8.67 -9.02
CA PHE A 123 -4.81 -8.92 -8.29
C PHE A 123 -5.92 -9.41 -9.23
N MET A 124 -6.74 -10.37 -8.77
CA MET A 124 -7.92 -10.82 -9.52
C MET A 124 -8.98 -9.73 -9.64
N SER A 125 -9.12 -8.91 -8.59
CA SER A 125 -9.98 -7.74 -8.56
C SER A 125 -9.30 -6.60 -7.81
N PHE A 126 -9.48 -5.39 -8.34
CA PHE A 126 -8.92 -4.17 -7.79
C PHE A 126 -9.92 -3.03 -7.98
N HIS A 127 -10.40 -2.47 -6.87
CA HIS A 127 -11.32 -1.34 -6.86
C HIS A 127 -10.74 -0.18 -6.09
N ILE A 128 -10.86 1.02 -6.64
CA ILE A 128 -10.52 2.26 -5.95
C ILE A 128 -11.82 2.88 -5.47
N ILE A 129 -11.95 3.04 -4.15
CA ILE A 129 -13.06 3.74 -3.54
C ILE A 129 -12.56 5.05 -2.93
N HIS A 130 -13.31 6.13 -3.11
CA HIS A 130 -13.01 7.37 -2.41
C HIS A 130 -13.41 7.26 -0.93
N VAL A 131 -12.56 7.74 -0.03
CA VAL A 131 -12.77 7.68 1.42
C VAL A 131 -12.63 9.09 2.01
N GLU A 132 -13.58 9.50 2.85
CA GLU A 132 -13.49 10.79 3.56
C GLU A 132 -12.24 10.84 4.46
N ARG A 133 -11.66 12.04 4.63
CA ARG A 133 -10.42 12.23 5.39
C ARG A 133 -10.50 11.73 6.83
N GLU A 134 -11.64 11.94 7.45
CA GLU A 134 -11.94 11.54 8.82
C GLU A 134 -11.93 10.02 8.99
N LEU A 135 -12.08 9.26 7.90
CA LEU A 135 -12.08 7.81 7.88
C LEU A 135 -10.71 7.20 7.54
N ASN A 136 -9.70 8.02 7.22
CA ASN A 136 -8.35 7.58 6.86
C ASN A 136 -7.27 7.97 7.89
N THR A 137 -7.70 8.35 9.09
CA THR A 137 -6.85 8.87 10.18
C THR A 137 -5.69 7.95 10.56
N GLU A 138 -5.88 6.64 10.47
CA GLU A 138 -4.84 5.65 10.79
C GLU A 138 -3.67 5.67 9.79
N ALA A 139 -3.98 5.76 8.49
CA ALA A 139 -2.95 5.82 7.46
C ALA A 139 -2.23 7.17 7.47
N ASP A 140 -2.97 8.28 7.66
CA ASP A 140 -2.40 9.62 7.88
C ASP A 140 -1.44 9.64 9.08
N MET A 141 -1.87 9.06 10.21
CA MET A 141 -1.04 8.96 11.41
C MET A 141 0.24 8.17 11.12
N LEU A 142 0.15 7.00 10.46
CA LEU A 142 1.32 6.20 10.09
C LEU A 142 2.28 6.95 9.18
N ALA A 143 1.76 7.65 8.17
CA ALA A 143 2.57 8.45 7.25
C ALA A 143 3.31 9.58 7.99
N ASN A 144 2.62 10.28 8.89
CA ASN A 144 3.22 11.33 9.71
C ASN A 144 4.29 10.79 10.67
N LEU A 145 4.08 9.63 11.29
CA LEU A 145 5.09 8.98 12.12
C LEU A 145 6.32 8.55 11.31
N ALA A 146 6.12 8.22 10.03
CA ALA A 146 7.19 7.73 9.15
C ALA A 146 8.13 8.84 8.66
N VAL A 147 7.73 10.11 8.74
CA VAL A 147 8.52 11.27 8.28
C VAL A 147 9.94 11.31 8.86
N LEU A 148 10.11 10.86 10.10
CA LEU A 148 11.40 10.86 10.80
C LEU A 148 12.13 9.51 10.74
N LEU A 149 11.55 8.52 10.07
CA LEU A 149 12.24 7.25 9.87
C LEU A 149 13.30 7.42 8.78
N ASN A 150 14.47 6.82 9.01
CA ASN A 150 15.42 6.58 7.92
C ASN A 150 14.73 5.74 6.84
N ARG A 151 15.22 5.81 5.60
CA ARG A 151 14.64 5.11 4.44
C ARG A 151 14.68 3.60 4.64
N MET A 152 13.69 3.08 5.34
CA MET A 152 13.53 1.71 5.80
C MET A 152 12.04 1.44 5.98
N LEU A 153 11.63 0.24 5.57
CA LEU A 153 10.31 -0.31 5.89
C LEU A 153 10.30 -0.66 7.38
N THR A 154 9.31 -0.16 8.12
CA THR A 154 9.15 -0.51 9.54
C THR A 154 7.75 -1.03 9.75
N PHE A 155 7.63 -2.29 10.14
CA PHE A 155 6.36 -2.87 10.55
C PHE A 155 6.04 -2.39 11.98
N ALA A 156 4.79 -2.04 12.24
CA ALA A 156 4.40 -1.54 13.56
C ALA A 156 4.28 -2.66 14.62
N ASP A 157 4.40 -3.93 14.22
CA ASP A 157 4.49 -5.12 15.08
C ASP A 157 5.92 -5.41 15.60
N GLY A 158 6.91 -4.59 15.20
CA GLY A 158 8.26 -4.62 15.77
C GLY A 158 9.30 -5.38 14.94
N GLU A 159 8.92 -6.01 13.83
CA GLU A 159 9.89 -6.61 12.91
C GLU A 159 10.44 -5.55 11.94
N THR A 160 11.76 -5.56 11.71
CA THR A 160 12.42 -4.67 10.74
C THR A 160 13.11 -5.54 9.71
N GLN A 161 12.76 -5.41 8.43
CA GLN A 161 13.53 -6.02 7.35
C GLN A 161 14.42 -4.97 6.70
N VAL A 162 15.72 -5.29 6.64
CA VAL A 162 16.72 -4.47 5.98
C VAL A 162 16.83 -4.94 4.54
N GLU A 163 16.40 -4.13 3.56
CA GLU A 163 16.79 -4.38 2.18
C GLU A 163 18.31 -4.17 2.08
N SER A 164 19.01 -5.22 1.66
CA SER A 164 20.44 -5.18 1.36
C SER A 164 20.60 -4.54 -0.01
N THR A 165 21.38 -3.45 -0.09
CA THR A 165 21.76 -2.77 -1.34
C THR A 165 22.37 -3.74 -2.35
#